data_AF-A0A2V9YP13-F1
#
_entry.id   AF-A0A2V9YP13-F1
#
_cell.length_a   1.000
_cell.length_b   1.000
_cell.length_c   1.000
_cell.angle_alpha   90.00
_cell.angle_beta   90.00
_cell.angle_gamma   90.00
#
_symmetry.space_group_name_H-M   'P 1'
#
loop_
_entity.id
_entity.type
_entity.pdbx_description
1 polymer ?
#
loop_
_entity_poly.entity_id
_entity_poly.type
_entity_poly.pdbx_seq_one_letter_code
_entity_poly.pdbx_strand_id
1 'polypeptide(L)'
;MEPSVNLSFTLPVSEAEKVLAFVKGVNPKEPSSRSVLKGVANGNEEEKRSDGSPDAPLHFEPVFLQQKRQELRYLLDQRLEQMIQFIVQRGGKFYNDELASELGVDDPQTSIFLGHLTRKLRKAGVSAEGFRGTNWYSKIRSSGRTLISVRSDVLVTLRKALED
;
A
#
# COMPACT_ATOMS: atom_id res chain seq x y z
N MET A 1 -14.47 34.26 30.44
CA MET A 1 -14.38 32.95 29.75
C MET A 1 -13.47 33.15 28.57
N GLU A 2 -12.28 32.55 28.59
CA GLU A 2 -11.38 32.59 27.43
C GLU A 2 -11.89 31.58 26.38
N PRO A 3 -11.91 31.92 25.08
CA PRO A 3 -12.29 30.97 24.05
C PRO A 3 -11.18 29.94 23.84
N SER A 4 -11.48 28.66 24.06
CA SER A 4 -10.59 27.57 23.66
C SER A 4 -10.71 27.35 22.15
N VAL A 5 -9.59 27.54 21.44
CA VAL A 5 -9.49 27.25 20.01
C VAL A 5 -8.95 25.84 19.84
N ASN A 6 -9.81 24.91 19.42
CA ASN A 6 -9.41 23.55 19.09
C ASN A 6 -9.06 23.46 17.60
N LEU A 7 -7.81 23.08 17.31
CA LEU A 7 -7.31 22.83 15.96
C LEU A 7 -7.09 21.33 15.77
N SER A 8 -7.76 20.74 14.79
CA SER A 8 -7.56 19.35 14.39
C SER A 8 -6.96 19.29 12.98
N PHE A 9 -5.98 18.40 12.79
CA PHE A 9 -5.32 18.20 11.52
C PHE A 9 -4.96 16.73 11.34
N THR A 10 -4.88 16.29 10.09
CA THR A 10 -4.58 14.91 9.71
C THR A 10 -3.12 14.79 9.31
N LEU A 11 -2.36 13.90 9.95
CA LEU A 11 -0.97 13.63 9.61
C LEU A 11 -0.76 12.15 9.26
N PRO A 12 0.23 11.84 8.41
CA PRO A 12 0.80 10.50 8.32
C PRO A 12 1.30 10.03 9.70
N VAL A 13 1.15 8.73 10.01
CA VAL A 13 1.53 8.15 11.31
C VAL A 13 2.99 8.47 11.69
N SER A 14 3.90 8.45 10.72
CA SER A 14 5.31 8.78 10.90
C SER A 14 5.59 10.24 11.30
N GLU A 15 4.63 11.14 11.03
CA GLU A 15 4.70 12.55 11.42
C GLU A 15 3.93 12.80 12.72
N ALA A 16 2.84 12.06 12.96
CA ALA A 16 2.08 12.12 14.20
C ALA A 16 2.95 11.76 15.43
N GLU A 17 3.83 10.76 15.32
CA GLU A 17 4.77 10.41 16.39
C GLU A 17 5.71 11.56 16.75
N LYS A 18 6.18 12.31 15.74
CA LYS A 18 7.06 13.47 15.93
C LYS A 18 6.32 14.64 16.59
N VAL A 19 5.08 14.88 16.18
CA VAL A 19 4.23 15.93 16.77
C VAL A 19 3.85 15.57 18.21
N LEU A 20 3.53 14.32 18.50
CA LEU A 20 3.26 13.86 19.87
C LEU A 20 4.50 14.00 20.77
N ALA A 21 5.68 13.63 20.26
CA ALA A 21 6.94 13.82 20.99
C ALA A 21 7.22 15.31 21.26
N PHE A 22 6.94 16.18 20.27
CA PHE A 22 7.07 17.62 20.42
C PHE A 22 6.10 18.18 21.47
N VAL A 23 4.80 17.84 21.41
CA VAL A 23 3.79 18.29 22.38
C VAL A 23 4.11 17.80 23.79
N LYS A 24 4.58 16.55 23.94
CA LYS A 24 5.04 16.01 25.24
C LYS A 24 6.28 16.75 25.77
N GLY A 25 7.19 17.17 24.89
CA GLY A 25 8.35 17.98 25.28
C GLY A 25 7.99 19.42 25.69
N VAL A 26 6.90 19.96 25.16
CA VAL A 26 6.44 21.34 25.42
C VAL A 26 5.57 21.44 26.68
N ASN A 27 4.95 20.34 27.13
CA ASN A 27 4.18 20.28 28.39
C ASN A 27 4.83 19.33 29.41
N PRO A 28 5.81 19.80 30.22
CA PRO A 28 6.58 18.96 31.14
C PRO A 28 5.86 18.65 32.48
N LYS A 29 4.53 18.68 32.53
CA LYS A 29 3.77 18.29 33.72
C LYS A 29 3.00 17.00 33.46
N GLU A 30 3.65 15.87 33.68
CA GLU A 30 3.10 14.77 34.51
C GLU A 30 4.14 13.68 34.81
N PRO A 31 4.07 13.02 35.98
CA PRO A 31 5.16 12.24 36.53
C PRO A 31 5.19 10.78 36.04
N SER A 32 6.36 10.19 36.23
CA SER A 32 6.71 8.80 35.90
C SER A 32 5.78 7.76 36.51
N SER A 33 5.25 6.86 35.68
CA SER A 33 4.64 5.61 36.14
C SER A 33 5.49 4.43 35.68
N ARG A 34 6.33 3.99 36.61
CA ARG A 34 7.06 2.71 36.60
C ARG A 34 6.08 1.54 36.54
N SER A 35 6.44 0.55 35.73
CA SER A 35 5.92 -0.83 35.70
C SER A 35 5.87 -1.49 37.09
N VAL A 36 4.75 -2.12 37.47
CA VAL A 36 4.68 -3.32 38.35
C VAL A 36 3.42 -4.14 38.03
N LEU A 37 3.61 -5.45 37.81
CA LEU A 37 2.59 -6.52 37.77
C LEU A 37 2.26 -7.04 39.20
N LYS A 38 0.98 -7.23 39.53
CA LYS A 38 0.35 -8.10 40.57
C LYS A 38 -1.09 -7.58 40.78
N GLY A 39 -2.18 -8.32 41.01
CA GLY A 39 -2.49 -9.70 41.37
C GLY A 39 -3.86 -9.67 42.11
N VAL A 40 -4.82 -10.46 41.64
CA VAL A 40 -6.09 -10.99 42.22
C VAL A 40 -6.61 -10.49 43.59
N ALA A 41 -7.90 -10.07 43.69
CA ALA A 41 -9.00 -10.68 44.50
C ALA A 41 -10.23 -9.76 44.80
N ASN A 42 -11.43 -10.35 44.63
CA ASN A 42 -12.79 -10.15 45.19
C ASN A 42 -13.21 -8.91 46.03
N GLY A 43 -14.47 -8.47 45.81
CA GLY A 43 -15.35 -7.84 46.80
C GLY A 43 -16.47 -6.97 46.21
N ASN A 44 -17.74 -7.35 46.45
CA ASN A 44 -18.96 -6.61 46.08
C ASN A 44 -19.09 -5.27 46.81
N GLU A 45 -19.70 -4.25 46.17
CA GLU A 45 -20.79 -3.42 46.73
C GLU A 45 -21.32 -2.43 45.67
N GLU A 46 -22.64 -2.25 45.67
CA GLU A 46 -23.43 -1.38 44.79
C GLU A 46 -23.22 0.11 45.12
N GLU A 47 -23.22 1.00 44.12
CA GLU A 47 -24.18 2.12 44.00
C GLU A 47 -23.76 3.16 42.94
N LYS A 48 -24.74 3.51 42.10
CA LYS A 48 -25.03 4.81 41.50
C LYS A 48 -23.94 5.91 41.57
N ARG A 49 -23.48 6.34 40.40
CA ARG A 49 -23.78 7.66 39.80
C ARG A 49 -22.99 7.78 38.50
N SER A 50 -23.72 8.08 37.43
CA SER A 50 -23.19 8.52 36.16
C SER A 50 -22.37 9.80 36.35
N ASP A 51 -21.05 9.65 36.34
CA ASP A 51 -20.11 10.73 36.14
C ASP A 51 -19.09 10.25 35.10
N GLY A 52 -18.93 11.01 34.02
CA GLY A 52 -18.20 10.61 32.83
C GLY A 52 -16.70 10.51 33.12
N SER A 53 -16.25 9.29 33.43
CA SER A 53 -14.84 8.95 33.58
C SER A 53 -14.05 9.29 32.31
N PRO A 54 -12.90 10.01 32.40
CA PRO A 54 -12.02 10.27 31.28
C PRO A 54 -11.17 9.06 30.85
N ASP A 55 -11.31 7.91 31.51
CA ASP A 55 -10.50 6.69 31.27
C ASP A 55 -11.23 5.65 30.41
N ALA A 56 -12.10 6.08 29.49
CA ALA A 56 -12.58 5.17 28.45
C ALA A 56 -11.38 4.76 27.57
N PRO A 57 -11.02 3.47 27.47
CA PRO A 57 -9.95 3.04 26.59
C PRO A 57 -10.32 3.46 25.16
N LEU A 58 -9.50 4.32 24.57
CA LEU A 58 -9.61 4.71 23.17
C LEU A 58 -9.51 3.45 22.33
N HIS A 59 -10.66 2.91 21.91
CA HIS A 59 -10.74 1.86 20.92
C HIS A 59 -10.36 2.46 19.57
N PHE A 60 -9.08 2.39 19.24
CA PHE A 60 -8.60 2.62 17.89
C PHE A 60 -8.99 1.41 17.05
N GLU A 61 -10.16 1.46 16.42
CA GLU A 61 -10.40 0.59 15.28
C GLU A 61 -9.43 1.02 14.16
N PRO A 62 -8.57 0.11 13.66
CA PRO A 62 -7.79 0.42 12.49
C PRO A 62 -8.77 0.70 11.35
N VAL A 63 -8.84 1.97 10.93
CA VAL A 63 -9.45 2.33 9.66
C VAL A 63 -8.56 1.72 8.58
N PHE A 64 -8.84 0.48 8.22
CA PHE A 64 -8.34 -0.09 6.99
C PHE A 64 -8.93 0.79 5.89
N LEU A 65 -8.14 1.75 5.39
CA LEU A 65 -8.32 2.31 4.06
C LEU A 65 -8.20 1.12 3.10
N GLN A 66 -9.29 0.36 2.95
CA GLN A 66 -9.54 -0.41 1.78
C GLN A 66 -9.63 0.63 0.67
N GLN A 67 -8.47 1.01 0.12
CA GLN A 67 -8.42 1.53 -1.24
C GLN A 67 -9.14 0.47 -2.05
N LYS A 68 -10.40 0.77 -2.39
CA LYS A 68 -11.32 -0.12 -3.08
C LYS A 68 -10.53 -0.68 -4.26
N ARG A 69 -10.14 -1.95 -4.19
CA ARG A 69 -9.26 -2.57 -5.20
C ARG A 69 -9.98 -2.40 -6.53
N GLN A 70 -9.44 -1.52 -7.37
CA GLN A 70 -10.01 -1.27 -8.68
C GLN A 70 -9.62 -2.47 -9.54
N GLU A 71 -10.61 -3.13 -10.13
CA GLU A 71 -10.35 -4.22 -11.07
C GLU A 71 -9.44 -3.69 -12.18
N LEU A 72 -8.40 -4.45 -12.51
CA LEU A 72 -7.34 -3.99 -13.40
C LEU A 72 -7.90 -3.53 -14.75
N ARG A 73 -8.94 -4.20 -15.27
CA ARG A 73 -9.62 -3.89 -16.55
C ARG A 73 -10.02 -2.43 -16.68
N TYR A 74 -10.60 -1.84 -15.61
CA TYR A 74 -11.07 -0.45 -15.63
C TYR A 74 -9.95 0.59 -15.64
N LEU A 75 -8.71 0.13 -15.51
CA LEU A 75 -7.53 0.96 -15.50
C LEU A 75 -6.72 0.81 -16.79
N LEU A 76 -7.07 -0.12 -17.69
CA LEU A 76 -6.31 -0.36 -18.91
C LEU A 76 -6.73 0.60 -20.01
N ASP A 77 -5.72 1.23 -20.62
CA ASP A 77 -5.87 1.93 -21.89
C ASP A 77 -5.59 0.92 -23.02
N GLN A 78 -6.10 1.15 -24.24
CA GLN A 78 -6.02 0.20 -25.37
C GLN A 78 -4.60 -0.35 -25.61
N ARG A 79 -3.57 0.50 -25.45
CA ARG A 79 -2.17 0.11 -25.63
C ARG A 79 -1.63 -0.77 -24.49
N LEU A 80 -2.12 -0.58 -23.27
CA LEU A 80 -1.80 -1.45 -22.14
C LEU A 80 -2.51 -2.81 -22.28
N GLU A 81 -3.72 -2.82 -22.82
CA GLU A 81 -4.43 -4.06 -23.12
C GLU A 81 -3.68 -4.90 -24.15
N GLN A 82 -3.25 -4.30 -25.28
CA GLN A 82 -2.38 -4.94 -26.27
C GLN A 82 -1.10 -5.51 -25.63
N MET A 83 -0.46 -4.72 -24.75
CA MET A 83 0.72 -5.17 -24.02
C MET A 83 0.43 -6.39 -23.13
N ILE A 84 -0.70 -6.39 -22.43
CA ILE A 84 -1.09 -7.50 -21.55
C ILE A 84 -1.43 -8.75 -22.36
N GLN A 85 -2.14 -8.60 -23.48
CA GLN A 85 -2.42 -9.69 -24.41
C GLN A 85 -1.11 -10.33 -24.89
N PHE A 86 -0.14 -9.53 -25.32
CA PHE A 86 1.18 -10.02 -25.72
C PHE A 86 1.88 -10.79 -24.59
N ILE A 87 1.92 -10.22 -23.37
CA ILE A 87 2.54 -10.86 -22.20
C ILE A 87 1.89 -12.22 -21.91
N VAL A 88 0.56 -12.29 -21.97
CA VAL A 88 -0.20 -13.52 -21.71
C VAL A 88 0.03 -14.56 -22.80
N GLN A 89 -0.01 -14.17 -24.08
CA GLN A 89 0.25 -15.05 -25.22
C GLN A 89 1.65 -15.67 -25.17
N ARG A 90 2.66 -14.89 -24.74
CA ARG A 90 4.05 -15.36 -24.56
C ARG A 90 4.29 -16.12 -23.26
N GLY A 91 3.25 -16.38 -22.46
CA GLY A 91 3.37 -17.08 -21.19
C GLY A 91 4.24 -16.33 -20.16
N GLY A 92 4.38 -15.01 -20.29
CA GLY A 92 5.17 -14.17 -19.42
C GLY A 92 6.68 -14.20 -19.64
N LYS A 93 7.17 -14.84 -20.70
CA LYS A 93 8.59 -14.83 -21.07
C LYS A 93 8.75 -14.36 -22.51
N PHE A 94 9.38 -13.20 -22.68
CA PHE A 94 9.54 -12.57 -24.00
C PHE A 94 10.76 -11.67 -24.00
N TYR A 95 11.31 -11.38 -25.17
CA TYR A 95 12.40 -10.40 -25.26
C TYR A 95 11.86 -8.97 -25.40
N ASN A 96 12.62 -8.01 -24.89
CA ASN A 96 12.19 -6.60 -24.85
C ASN A 96 11.98 -6.01 -26.26
N ASP A 97 12.78 -6.43 -27.23
CA ASP A 97 12.69 -6.04 -28.64
C ASP A 97 11.42 -6.59 -29.31
N GLU A 98 10.97 -7.79 -28.94
CA GLU A 98 9.70 -8.37 -29.40
C GLU A 98 8.52 -7.54 -28.87
N LEU A 99 8.59 -7.11 -27.61
CA LEU A 99 7.60 -6.20 -27.02
C LEU A 99 7.61 -4.84 -27.72
N ALA A 100 8.79 -4.32 -28.04
CA ALA A 100 8.96 -3.06 -28.75
C ALA A 100 8.31 -3.11 -30.14
N SER A 101 8.55 -4.20 -30.87
CA SER A 101 7.95 -4.47 -32.18
C SER A 101 6.42 -4.58 -32.11
N GLU A 102 5.88 -5.27 -31.11
CA GLU A 102 4.43 -5.42 -30.92
C GLU A 102 3.76 -4.06 -30.66
N LEU A 103 4.40 -3.22 -29.85
CA LEU A 103 3.88 -1.90 -29.48
C LEU A 103 4.17 -0.82 -30.54
N GLY A 104 4.93 -1.13 -31.58
CA GLY A 104 5.37 -0.17 -32.60
C GLY A 104 6.22 0.96 -32.01
N VAL A 105 7.13 0.63 -31.08
CA VAL A 105 8.02 1.59 -30.40
C VAL A 105 9.46 1.12 -30.43
N ASP A 106 10.38 2.03 -30.13
CA ASP A 106 11.78 1.68 -29.93
C ASP A 106 12.01 1.00 -28.57
N ASP A 107 13.02 0.13 -28.51
CA ASP A 107 13.39 -0.69 -27.34
C ASP A 107 13.58 0.10 -26.02
N PRO A 108 14.11 1.35 -26.00
CA PRO A 108 14.19 2.13 -24.77
C PRO A 108 12.83 2.55 -24.22
N GLN A 109 11.82 2.72 -25.10
CA GLN A 109 10.51 3.23 -24.73
C GLN A 109 9.63 2.17 -24.05
N THR A 110 9.90 0.87 -24.24
CA THR A 110 9.15 -0.21 -23.58
C THR A 110 9.19 -0.12 -22.05
N SER A 111 10.30 0.41 -21.50
CA SER A 111 10.45 0.61 -20.04
C SER A 111 9.43 1.60 -19.48
N ILE A 112 9.01 2.58 -20.28
CA ILE A 112 7.95 3.52 -19.90
C ILE A 112 6.65 2.73 -19.74
N PHE A 113 6.23 1.97 -20.76
CA PHE A 113 4.99 1.18 -20.73
C PHE A 113 4.96 0.15 -19.60
N LEU A 114 6.07 -0.54 -19.33
CA LEU A 114 6.20 -1.42 -18.16
C LEU A 114 6.03 -0.66 -16.85
N GLY A 115 6.53 0.57 -16.77
CA GLY A 115 6.30 1.49 -15.64
C GLY A 115 4.84 1.90 -15.48
N HIS A 116 4.15 2.20 -16.59
CA HIS A 116 2.71 2.48 -16.58
C HIS A 116 1.91 1.27 -16.06
N LEU A 117 2.17 0.08 -16.59
CA LEU A 117 1.52 -1.14 -16.11
C LEU A 117 1.82 -1.40 -14.63
N THR A 118 3.06 -1.19 -14.18
CA THR A 118 3.44 -1.29 -12.76
C THR A 118 2.54 -0.41 -11.87
N ARG A 119 2.27 0.83 -12.28
CA ARG A 119 1.40 1.75 -11.53
C ARG A 119 -0.05 1.26 -11.47
N LYS A 120 -0.55 0.66 -12.55
CA LYS A 120 -1.92 0.12 -12.64
C LYS A 120 -2.08 -1.16 -11.81
N LEU A 121 -1.08 -2.05 -11.88
CA LEU A 121 -1.00 -3.25 -11.04
C LEU A 121 -1.01 -2.92 -9.55
N ARG A 122 -0.28 -1.89 -9.11
CA ARG A 122 -0.34 -1.42 -7.72
C ARG A 122 -1.74 -0.97 -7.30
N LYS A 123 -2.47 -0.26 -8.17
CA LYS A 123 -3.87 0.15 -7.90
C LYS A 123 -4.82 -1.03 -7.80
N ALA A 124 -4.54 -2.11 -8.54
CA ALA A 124 -5.28 -3.36 -8.45
C ALA A 124 -4.89 -4.23 -7.24
N GLY A 125 -3.92 -3.79 -6.42
CA GLY A 125 -3.46 -4.51 -5.23
C GLY A 125 -2.38 -5.57 -5.49
N VAL A 126 -1.77 -5.58 -6.68
CA VAL A 126 -0.62 -6.44 -6.98
C VAL A 126 0.64 -5.79 -6.40
N SER A 127 1.35 -6.51 -5.53
CA SER A 127 2.60 -6.02 -4.94
C SER A 127 3.69 -5.92 -6.00
N ALA A 128 4.07 -4.68 -6.32
CA ALA A 128 5.10 -4.32 -7.28
C ALA A 128 5.88 -3.11 -6.76
N GLU A 129 6.97 -3.36 -6.06
CA GLU A 129 7.74 -2.33 -5.34
C GLU A 129 8.73 -1.55 -6.25
N GLY A 130 8.67 -1.76 -7.56
CA GLY A 130 9.55 -1.05 -8.50
C GLY A 130 11.03 -1.38 -8.26
N PHE A 131 11.89 -0.37 -8.19
CA PHE A 131 13.34 -0.58 -8.16
C PHE A 131 13.90 -1.13 -6.84
N ARG A 132 13.15 -1.03 -5.73
CA ARG A 132 13.64 -1.35 -4.37
C ARG A 132 12.93 -2.50 -3.67
N GLY A 133 12.19 -3.33 -4.41
CA GLY A 133 11.52 -4.47 -3.79
C GLY A 133 11.03 -5.50 -4.79
N THR A 134 10.05 -6.31 -4.38
CA THR A 134 9.58 -7.47 -5.16
C THR A 134 8.87 -6.98 -6.43
N ASN A 135 9.60 -6.92 -7.53
CA ASN A 135 9.00 -6.56 -8.83
C ASN A 135 8.09 -7.68 -9.33
N TRP A 136 7.11 -7.30 -10.14
CA TRP A 136 6.18 -8.23 -10.79
C TRP A 136 6.82 -8.95 -12.00
N TYR A 137 7.99 -8.48 -12.45
CA TYR A 137 8.80 -9.07 -13.51
C TYR A 137 10.29 -8.95 -13.20
N SER A 138 11.11 -9.74 -13.89
CA SER A 138 12.57 -9.70 -13.84
C SER A 138 13.16 -9.46 -15.23
N LYS A 139 14.35 -8.86 -15.29
CA LYS A 139 15.11 -8.64 -16.52
C LYS A 139 16.34 -9.55 -16.49
N ILE A 140 16.50 -10.41 -17.49
CA ILE A 140 17.65 -11.29 -17.66
C ILE A 140 18.35 -10.90 -18.96
N ARG A 141 19.61 -10.48 -18.89
CA ARG A 141 20.40 -10.21 -20.11
C ARG A 141 20.95 -11.52 -20.66
N SER A 142 20.70 -11.80 -21.92
CA SER A 142 21.22 -12.98 -22.62
C SER A 142 21.54 -12.63 -24.07
N SER A 143 22.77 -12.92 -24.50
CA SER A 143 23.18 -12.82 -25.92
C SER A 143 22.86 -11.47 -26.57
N GLY A 144 23.14 -10.36 -25.85
CA GLY A 144 22.88 -9.00 -26.35
C GLY A 144 21.42 -8.55 -26.30
N ARG A 145 20.49 -9.43 -25.89
CA ARG A 145 19.07 -9.13 -25.73
C ARG A 145 18.67 -9.12 -24.26
N THR A 146 17.58 -8.43 -23.95
CA THR A 146 16.99 -8.43 -22.60
C THR A 146 15.73 -9.28 -22.59
N LEU A 147 15.78 -10.42 -21.92
CA LEU A 147 14.61 -11.26 -21.63
C LEU A 147 13.85 -10.67 -20.45
N ILE A 148 12.55 -10.52 -20.59
CA ILE A 148 11.62 -10.17 -19.53
C ILE A 148 10.92 -11.45 -19.08
N SER A 149 10.93 -11.70 -17.77
CA SER A 149 10.22 -12.82 -17.16
C SER A 149 9.27 -12.33 -16.07
N VAL A 150 7.97 -12.47 -16.32
CA VAL A 150 6.88 -12.08 -15.43
C VAL A 150 6.64 -13.17 -14.38
N ARG A 151 6.30 -12.77 -13.15
CA ARG A 151 5.93 -13.71 -12.09
C ARG A 151 4.63 -14.43 -12.40
N SER A 152 4.54 -15.69 -11.98
CA SER A 152 3.39 -16.56 -12.25
C SER A 152 2.08 -16.04 -11.65
N ASP A 153 2.09 -15.49 -10.44
CA ASP A 153 0.90 -14.95 -9.77
C ASP A 153 0.34 -13.71 -10.49
N VAL A 154 1.24 -12.88 -11.04
CA VAL A 154 0.87 -11.71 -11.82
C VAL A 154 0.26 -12.13 -13.16
N LEU A 155 0.79 -13.16 -13.82
CA LEU A 155 0.22 -13.70 -15.05
C LEU A 155 -1.23 -14.16 -14.88
N VAL A 156 -1.55 -14.79 -13.74
CA VAL A 156 -2.94 -15.17 -13.43
C VAL A 156 -3.83 -13.93 -13.35
N THR A 157 -3.34 -12.85 -12.74
CA THR A 157 -4.08 -11.60 -12.59
C THR A 157 -4.28 -10.90 -13.94
N LEU A 158 -3.25 -10.93 -14.79
CA LEU A 158 -3.29 -10.37 -16.14
C LEU A 158 -4.27 -11.13 -17.05
N ARG A 159 -4.33 -12.47 -16.97
CA ARG A 159 -5.31 -13.27 -17.71
C ARG A 159 -6.74 -12.94 -17.33
N LYS A 160 -7.02 -12.88 -16.02
CA LYS A 160 -8.35 -12.51 -15.51
C LYS A 160 -8.78 -11.13 -16.02
N ALA A 161 -7.85 -10.18 -16.10
CA ALA A 161 -8.14 -8.85 -16.62
C ALA A 161 -8.46 -8.79 -18.12
N LEU A 162 -8.23 -9.86 -18.89
CA LEU A 162 -8.57 -9.98 -20.32
C LEU A 162 -9.84 -10.80 -20.57
N GLU A 163 -10.28 -11.61 -19.60
CA GLU A 163 -11.43 -12.52 -19.74
C GLU A 163 -12.78 -11.86 -19.36
N ASP A 164 -12.74 -10.79 -18.55
CA ASP A 164 -13.88 -10.03 -18.01
C ASP A 164 -14.13 -8.68 -18.71
#